data_AF-A0A418YL79-F1
#
_entry.id   AF-A0A418YL79-F1
#
_cell.length_a   1.000
_cell.length_b   1.000
_cell.length_c   1.000
_cell.angle_alpha   90.00
_cell.angle_beta   90.00
_cell.angle_gamma   90.00
#
_symmetry.space_group_name_H-M   'P 1'
#
loop_
_entity.id
_entity.type
_entity.pdbx_description
1 polymer ?
#
loop_
_entity_poly.entity_id
_entity_poly.type
_entity_poly.pdbx_seq_one_letter_code
_entity_poly.pdbx_strand_id
1 'polypeptide(L)'
;MTHNAIQTALHEAPAMLTIDPDLVAAMRQALPPGHPSRVMQAYGISWNTWNKLRDHQPIRRSVAKRLLERIGMDGALITQHVMRIAAPDEAS
;
A
#
# COMPACT_ATOMS: atom_id res chain seq x y z
N MET A 1 8.29 -10.61 16.19
CA MET A 1 6.91 -11.17 16.20
C MET A 1 5.92 -10.36 15.35
N THR A 2 6.38 -9.49 14.42
CA THR A 2 5.54 -8.53 13.68
C THR A 2 5.05 -9.03 12.31
N HIS A 3 5.71 -10.04 11.73
CA HIS A 3 5.35 -10.60 10.41
C HIS A 3 3.98 -11.31 10.38
N ASN A 4 3.54 -11.87 11.51
CA ASN A 4 2.29 -12.64 11.59
C ASN A 4 1.04 -11.74 11.51
N ALA A 5 1.07 -10.58 12.19
CA ALA A 5 -0.08 -9.67 12.23
C ALA A 5 -0.42 -9.07 10.86
N ILE A 6 0.59 -8.74 10.06
CA ILE A 6 0.42 -8.19 8.69
C ILE A 6 -0.26 -9.22 7.79
N GLN A 7 0.17 -10.47 7.90
CA GLN A 7 -0.35 -11.57 7.10
C GLN A 7 -1.81 -11.85 7.41
N THR A 8 -2.20 -11.86 8.68
CA THR A 8 -3.58 -12.10 9.11
C THR A 8 -4.52 -10.98 8.67
N ALA A 9 -4.15 -9.72 8.94
CA ALA A 9 -4.98 -8.55 8.57
C ALA A 9 -5.22 -8.44 7.06
N LEU A 10 -4.22 -8.78 6.24
CA LEU A 10 -4.34 -8.75 4.79
C LEU A 10 -5.03 -10.00 4.23
N HIS A 11 -4.95 -11.17 4.87
CA HIS A 11 -5.61 -12.38 4.37
C HIS A 11 -7.13 -12.20 4.20
N GLU A 12 -7.75 -11.45 5.12
CA GLU A 12 -9.18 -11.10 5.10
C GLU A 12 -9.51 -9.87 4.22
N ALA A 13 -8.50 -9.17 3.72
CA ALA A 13 -8.69 -7.98 2.91
C ALA A 13 -9.02 -8.34 1.44
N PRO A 14 -9.84 -7.53 0.74
CA PRO A 14 -10.16 -7.76 -0.67
C PRO A 14 -8.91 -7.77 -1.56
N ALA A 15 -9.05 -8.34 -2.77
CA ALA A 15 -7.95 -8.48 -3.72
C ALA A 15 -7.34 -7.13 -4.15
N MET A 16 -8.13 -6.07 -4.09
CA MET A 16 -7.78 -4.69 -4.42
C MET A 16 -8.02 -3.78 -3.21
N LEU A 17 -7.08 -2.89 -2.92
CA LEU A 17 -7.08 -2.06 -1.73
C LEU A 17 -6.60 -0.65 -2.07
N THR A 18 -7.14 0.36 -1.41
CA THR A 18 -6.56 1.70 -1.42
C THR A 18 -5.76 1.93 -0.15
N ILE A 19 -4.66 2.67 -0.30
CA ILE A 19 -3.87 3.13 0.83
C ILE A 19 -4.45 4.47 1.28
N ASP A 20 -4.58 4.64 2.59
CA ASP A 20 -5.03 5.86 3.23
C ASP A 20 -4.29 7.10 2.67
N PRO A 21 -5.02 8.13 2.19
CA PRO A 21 -4.44 9.38 1.72
C PRO A 21 -3.41 9.99 2.66
N ASP A 22 -3.63 9.93 3.97
CA ASP A 22 -2.74 10.54 4.97
C ASP A 22 -1.41 9.79 5.05
N LEU A 23 -1.45 8.46 4.93
CA LEU A 23 -0.26 7.63 4.82
C LEU A 23 0.50 7.95 3.52
N VAL A 24 -0.20 8.09 2.39
CA VAL A 24 0.43 8.46 1.11
C VAL A 24 1.08 9.84 1.19
N ALA A 25 0.46 10.79 1.89
CA ALA A 25 1.02 12.11 2.13
C ALA A 25 2.30 12.05 2.99
N ALA A 26 2.30 11.27 4.07
CA ALA A 26 3.48 11.04 4.90
C ALA A 26 4.62 10.40 4.10
N MET A 27 4.32 9.38 3.28
CA MET A 27 5.28 8.76 2.37
C MET A 27 5.86 9.77 1.37
N ARG A 28 5.04 10.70 0.87
CA ARG A 28 5.49 11.74 -0.06
C ARG A 28 6.42 12.74 0.62
N GLN A 29 6.15 13.12 1.86
CA GLN A 29 7.00 14.03 2.63
C GLN A 29 8.36 13.39 2.96
N ALA A 30 8.38 12.07 3.19
CA ALA A 30 9.62 11.33 3.45
C ALA A 30 10.46 11.08 2.18
N LEU A 31 9.89 11.27 0.98
CA LEU A 31 10.65 11.14 -0.26
C LEU A 31 11.51 12.39 -0.50
N PRO A 32 12.81 12.23 -0.80
CA PRO A 32 13.60 13.31 -1.36
C PRO A 32 12.97 13.80 -2.68
N PRO A 33 13.13 15.08 -3.05
CA PRO A 33 12.67 15.57 -4.35
C PRO A 33 13.32 14.76 -5.48
N GLY A 34 12.50 14.14 -6.33
CA GLY A 34 13.00 13.55 -7.58
C GLY A 34 12.37 12.24 -8.09
N HIS A 35 12.89 11.87 -9.25
CA HIS A 35 12.50 10.91 -10.30
C HIS A 35 11.97 9.51 -9.88
N PRO A 36 11.20 8.81 -10.75
CA PRO A 36 10.78 7.40 -10.65
C PRO A 36 11.69 6.40 -9.92
N SER A 37 13.01 6.50 -10.11
CA SER A 37 14.00 5.57 -9.54
C SER A 37 14.07 5.65 -8.01
N ARG A 38 13.71 6.80 -7.42
CA ARG A 38 13.71 7.02 -5.97
C ARG A 38 12.56 6.32 -5.27
N VAL A 39 11.39 6.30 -5.90
CA VAL A 39 10.21 5.55 -5.41
C VAL A 39 10.52 4.07 -5.32
N MET A 40 11.15 3.51 -6.36
CA MET A 40 11.55 2.11 -6.36
C MET A 40 12.57 1.84 -5.25
N GLN A 41 13.57 2.70 -5.09
CA GLN A 41 14.59 2.56 -4.05
C GLN A 41 14.00 2.61 -2.63
N ALA A 42 13.14 3.59 -2.35
CA ALA A 42 12.52 3.79 -1.04
C ALA A 42 11.49 2.70 -0.73
N TYR A 43 10.54 2.49 -1.64
CA TYR A 43 9.31 1.75 -1.36
C TYR A 43 9.18 0.42 -2.11
N GLY A 44 10.11 0.07 -3.00
CA GLY A 44 10.07 -1.20 -3.73
C GLY A 44 8.87 -1.32 -4.68
N ILE A 45 8.28 -0.19 -5.08
CA ILE A 45 7.15 -0.13 -6.00
C ILE A 45 7.51 0.67 -7.26
N SER A 46 6.82 0.36 -8.36
CA SER A 46 6.99 1.09 -9.61
C SER A 46 6.45 2.52 -9.51
N TRP A 47 6.93 3.40 -10.40
CA TRP A 47 6.38 4.75 -10.53
C TRP A 47 4.88 4.75 -10.88
N ASN A 48 4.43 3.78 -11.70
CA ASN A 48 3.01 3.62 -12.01
C ASN A 48 2.19 3.31 -10.75
N THR A 49 2.67 2.39 -9.91
CA THR A 49 2.04 2.09 -8.61
C THR A 49 2.00 3.32 -7.72
N TRP A 50 3.07 4.10 -7.68
CA TRP A 50 3.11 5.35 -6.91
C TRP A 50 2.09 6.38 -7.39
N ASN A 51 1.93 6.57 -8.71
CA ASN A 51 0.88 7.44 -9.24
C ASN A 51 -0.51 6.94 -8.82
N LYS A 52 -0.77 5.63 -8.88
CA LYS A 52 -2.04 5.07 -8.39
C LYS A 52 -2.29 5.40 -6.92
N LEU A 53 -1.28 5.28 -6.06
CA LEU A 53 -1.41 5.63 -4.64
C LEU A 53 -1.75 7.12 -4.46
N ARG A 54 -1.04 8.00 -5.17
CA ARG A 54 -1.26 9.45 -5.12
C ARG A 54 -2.65 9.84 -5.62
N ASP A 55 -3.16 9.13 -6.62
CA ASP A 55 -4.44 9.40 -7.24
C ASP A 55 -5.58 8.59 -6.56
N HIS A 56 -5.32 8.02 -5.38
CA HIS A 56 -6.25 7.23 -4.56
C HIS A 56 -6.88 6.03 -5.29
N GLN A 57 -6.16 5.46 -6.26
CA GLN A 57 -6.60 4.30 -7.02
C GLN A 57 -6.21 3.00 -6.30
N PRO A 58 -7.05 1.95 -6.42
CA PRO A 58 -6.77 0.69 -5.78
C PRO A 58 -5.56 -0.02 -6.41
N ILE A 59 -4.79 -0.67 -5.55
CA ILE A 59 -3.66 -1.53 -5.89
C ILE A 59 -3.91 -2.97 -5.43
N ARG A 60 -3.19 -3.93 -6.02
CA ARG A 60 -3.29 -5.33 -5.61
C ARG A 60 -2.85 -5.49 -4.16
N ARG A 61 -3.57 -6.34 -3.43
CA ARG A 61 -3.25 -6.72 -2.05
C ARG A 61 -1.81 -7.16 -1.84
N SER A 62 -1.25 -7.95 -2.76
CA SER A 62 0.15 -8.41 -2.68
C SER A 62 1.17 -7.26 -2.81
N VAL A 63 0.82 -6.20 -3.54
CA VAL A 63 1.65 -5.00 -3.66
C VAL A 63 1.54 -4.17 -2.39
N ALA A 64 0.32 -3.99 -1.87
CA ALA A 64 0.10 -3.32 -0.58
C ALA A 64 0.85 -4.02 0.56
N LYS A 65 0.79 -5.37 0.63
CA LYS A 65 1.55 -6.17 1.61
C LYS A 65 3.03 -5.80 1.61
N ARG A 66 3.70 -5.93 0.47
CA ARG A 66 5.14 -5.69 0.34
C ARG A 66 5.51 -4.25 0.67
N LEU A 67 4.67 -3.30 0.27
CA LEU A 67 4.86 -1.89 0.58
C LEU A 67 4.83 -1.65 2.09
N LEU A 68 3.80 -2.15 2.76
CA LEU A 68 3.58 -1.98 4.21
C LEU A 68 4.68 -2.67 5.03
N GLU A 69 5.08 -3.88 4.63
CA GLU A 69 6.22 -4.58 5.21
C GLU A 69 7.52 -3.78 5.05
N ARG A 70 7.72 -3.12 3.90
CA ARG A 70 8.94 -2.37 3.60
C ARG A 70 9.04 -1.06 4.38
N ILE A 71 7.93 -0.39 4.63
CA ILE A 71 7.91 0.83 5.47
C ILE A 71 7.90 0.50 6.98
N GLY A 72 7.91 -0.79 7.35
CA GLY A 72 7.98 -1.22 8.74
C GLY A 72 6.68 -1.06 9.51
N MET A 73 5.53 -1.04 8.84
CA MET A 73 4.24 -0.98 9.53
C MET A 73 3.90 -2.30 10.22
N ASP A 74 3.54 -2.22 11.49
CA ASP A 74 3.00 -3.35 12.23
C ASP A 74 1.59 -3.71 11.75
N GLY A 75 1.28 -5.00 11.72
CA GLY A 75 0.01 -5.52 11.20
C GLY A 75 -1.25 -4.96 11.86
N ALA A 76 -1.15 -4.45 13.09
CA ALA A 76 -2.26 -3.79 13.78
C ALA A 76 -2.60 -2.39 13.21
N LEU A 77 -1.61 -1.67 12.66
CA LEU A 77 -1.80 -0.34 12.04
C LEU A 77 -2.27 -0.43 10.59
N ILE A 78 -2.04 -1.58 9.94
CA ILE A 78 -2.45 -1.83 8.55
C ILE A 78 -3.98 -1.73 8.40
N THR A 79 -4.75 -2.26 9.35
CA THR A 79 -6.21 -2.17 9.31
C THR A 79 -6.71 -0.73 9.42
N GLN A 80 -5.92 0.18 9.98
CA GLN A 80 -6.27 1.61 10.11
C GLN A 80 -5.92 2.40 8.84
N HIS A 81 -4.87 2.02 8.11
CA HIS A 81 -4.36 2.77 6.95
C HIS A 81 -4.60 2.12 5.59
N VAL A 82 -5.35 1.02 5.56
CA VAL A 82 -5.78 0.38 4.33
C VAL A 82 -7.29 0.45 4.25
N MET A 83 -7.79 1.21 3.28
CA MET A 83 -9.21 1.27 2.99
C MET A 83 -9.57 0.06 2.11
N ARG A 84 -10.55 -0.72 2.60
CA ARG A 84 -11.06 -1.88 1.87
C ARG A 84 -11.91 -1.37 0.72
N ILE A 85 -11.45 -1.61 -0.50
CA ILE A 85 -12.32 -1.52 -1.68
C ILE A 85 -12.85 -2.93 -1.92
N ALA A 86 -14.16 -3.13 -1.70
CA ALA A 86 -14.82 -4.28 -2.29
C ALA A 86 -14.63 -4.15 -3.81
N ALA A 87 -13.98 -5.13 -4.44
CA ALA A 87 -13.89 -5.12 -5.89
C ALA A 87 -15.31 -5.03 -6.45
N PRO A 88 -15.58 -4.20 -7.49
CA PRO A 88 -16.73 -4.49 -8.32
C PRO A 88 -16.51 -5.90 -8.86
N ASP A 89 -17.53 -6.69 -8.65
CA ASP A 89 -17.68 -8.11 -8.83
C ASP A 89 -17.01 -8.70 -10.09
N GLU A 90 -16.72 -9.99 -9.98
CA GLU A 90 -16.45 -10.91 -11.07
C GLU A 90 -17.38 -10.65 -12.26
N ALA A 91 -16.86 -10.04 -13.31
CA ALA A 91 -17.49 -10.03 -14.62
C ALA A 91 -16.52 -10.67 -15.61
N SER A 92 -16.42 -12.01 -15.57
CA SER A 92 -16.46 -12.84 -16.78
C SER A 92 -16.47 -14.33 -16.46
#